data_AF-A1DN05-F1
#
_entry.id   AF-A1DN05-F1
#
_cell.length_a   1.000
_cell.length_b   1.000
_cell.length_c   1.000
_cell.angle_alpha   90.00
_cell.angle_beta   90.00
_cell.angle_gamma   90.00
#
_symmetry.space_group_name_H-M   'P 1'
#
loop_
_entity.id
_entity.type
_entity.pdbx_description
1 polymer ?
#
loop_
_entity_poly.entity_id
_entity_poly.type
_entity_poly.pdbx_seq_one_letter_code
_entity_poly.pdbx_strand_id
1 'polypeptide(L)'
;MLHTSKHMTLNSRRQHIWETVIPRFAMRSEALMHLLLALAGLDYASARTAGEQPENTSPDMEGQPSPANADHDHRHNHTLDATYLQIIIEHHQRGLEAFRTELANLSSANLNLVFAGSMLLVAFALASLRIRNLNDAHSQPGQPRLDWIFLIHGLCTVIKHNWPEVRMGPLRAMTQYSYANDDWRLCPRGALRSVSSMRRGCSPRLVAFCRGADAALTQLVGYHASLAAREGQVLEEQKTALELLEGMYMRTLYVVHFSDEARESPLDVQADLEDAALMAWAEFLPEGYLDTLAGSGVSSTLSYVILAYFHLLFSLFESVWYVKGGFDGEIVKIKALVDMSGERELMSLMQWPVAVIAVNHDHSSSMYNV
;
A
#
# COMPACT_ATOMS: atom_id res chain seq x y z
N MET A 1 -5.26 -5.87 -18.97
CA MET A 1 -5.58 -4.45 -19.28
C MET A 1 -7.00 -4.09 -18.88
N LEU A 2 -8.06 -4.49 -19.61
CA LEU A 2 -9.45 -4.13 -19.26
C LEU A 2 -9.90 -4.60 -17.88
N HIS A 3 -9.44 -5.79 -17.45
CA HIS A 3 -9.64 -6.28 -16.08
C HIS A 3 -8.95 -5.35 -15.07
N THR A 4 -7.64 -5.18 -15.21
CA THR A 4 -6.80 -4.36 -14.33
C THR A 4 -7.32 -2.94 -14.16
N SER A 5 -7.69 -2.26 -15.26
CA SER A 5 -8.22 -0.90 -15.26
C SER A 5 -9.43 -0.70 -14.35
N LYS A 6 -10.32 -1.70 -14.25
CA LYS A 6 -11.52 -1.64 -13.40
C LYS A 6 -11.20 -1.63 -11.91
N HIS A 7 -10.03 -2.16 -11.54
CA HIS A 7 -9.65 -2.37 -10.14
C HIS A 7 -8.52 -1.43 -9.69
N MET A 8 -8.15 -0.44 -10.51
CA MET A 8 -7.09 0.52 -10.17
C MET A 8 -7.51 1.60 -9.18
N THR A 9 -8.81 1.78 -8.94
CA THR A 9 -9.37 2.81 -8.06
C THR A 9 -10.78 2.39 -7.68
N LEU A 10 -11.22 2.79 -6.50
CA LEU A 10 -12.61 2.64 -6.04
C LEU A 10 -13.45 3.88 -6.41
N ASN A 11 -12.81 4.98 -6.80
CA ASN A 11 -13.50 6.19 -7.26
C ASN A 11 -13.96 6.04 -8.72
N SER A 12 -15.28 6.07 -8.94
CA SER A 12 -15.92 5.93 -10.25
C SER A 12 -15.47 6.96 -11.29
N ARG A 13 -15.13 8.19 -10.85
CA ARG A 13 -14.64 9.25 -11.74
C ARG A 13 -13.22 8.99 -12.21
N ARG A 14 -12.35 8.47 -11.34
CA ARG A 14 -10.98 8.06 -11.70
C ARG A 14 -10.99 6.77 -12.51
N GLN A 15 -11.95 5.88 -12.28
CA GLN A 15 -12.10 4.64 -13.02
C GLN A 15 -12.23 4.88 -14.54
N HIS A 16 -12.99 5.90 -14.95
CA HIS A 16 -13.09 6.27 -16.36
C HIS A 16 -11.73 6.63 -17.00
N ILE A 17 -10.81 7.24 -16.24
CA ILE A 17 -9.47 7.56 -16.72
C ILE A 17 -8.66 6.27 -16.94
N TRP A 18 -8.71 5.33 -15.99
CA TRP A 18 -8.05 4.04 -16.11
C TRP A 18 -8.58 3.17 -17.23
N GLU A 19 -9.88 3.24 -17.51
CA GLU A 19 -10.51 2.43 -18.56
C GLU A 19 -10.35 3.02 -19.96
N THR A 20 -10.18 4.34 -20.08
CA THR A 20 -10.22 5.01 -21.39
C THR A 20 -8.99 5.84 -21.70
N VAL A 21 -8.50 6.68 -20.79
CA VAL A 21 -7.43 7.64 -21.07
C VAL A 21 -6.07 6.94 -21.04
N ILE A 22 -5.81 6.15 -20.00
CA ILE A 22 -4.53 5.43 -19.84
C ILE A 22 -4.28 4.45 -21.00
N PRO A 23 -5.25 3.61 -21.44
CA PRO A 23 -5.05 2.75 -22.61
C PRO A 23 -4.81 3.54 -23.90
N ARG A 24 -5.49 4.69 -24.10
CA ARG A 24 -5.25 5.56 -25.26
C ARG A 24 -3.84 6.16 -25.26
N PHE A 25 -3.30 6.46 -24.08
CA PHE A 25 -1.91 6.90 -23.94
C PHE A 25 -0.92 5.77 -24.22
N ALA A 26 -1.18 4.57 -23.68
CA ALA A 26 -0.38 3.37 -23.95
C ALA A 26 -0.30 3.05 -25.44
N MET A 27 -1.39 3.21 -26.21
CA MET A 27 -1.36 3.00 -27.66
C MET A 27 -0.43 3.97 -28.42
N ARG A 28 -0.03 5.08 -27.80
CA ARG A 28 0.79 6.15 -28.40
C ARG A 28 2.21 6.22 -27.85
N SER A 29 2.51 5.47 -26.80
CA SER A 29 3.83 5.45 -26.14
C SER A 29 4.22 4.00 -25.86
N GLU A 30 5.35 3.58 -26.44
CA GLU A 30 5.92 2.26 -26.17
C GLU A 30 6.21 2.08 -24.67
N ALA A 31 6.73 3.12 -24.01
CA ALA A 31 7.00 3.11 -22.58
C ALA A 31 5.73 2.76 -21.78
N LEU A 32 4.64 3.47 -22.03
CA LEU A 32 3.37 3.24 -21.33
C LEU A 32 2.73 1.89 -21.66
N MET A 33 2.83 1.43 -22.91
CA MET A 33 2.35 0.10 -23.27
C MET A 33 3.06 -0.98 -22.46
N HIS A 34 4.39 -0.93 -22.41
CA HIS A 34 5.19 -1.88 -21.66
C HIS A 34 4.91 -1.83 -20.15
N LEU A 35 4.81 -0.63 -19.56
CA LEU A 35 4.46 -0.49 -18.14
C LEU A 35 3.05 -1.00 -17.82
N LEU A 36 2.07 -0.73 -18.69
CA LEU A 36 0.70 -1.20 -18.52
C LEU A 36 0.59 -2.72 -18.65
N LEU A 37 1.33 -3.33 -19.57
CA LEU A 37 1.39 -4.79 -19.73
C LEU A 37 2.04 -5.46 -18.53
N ALA A 38 3.14 -4.90 -18.01
CA ALA A 38 3.79 -5.40 -16.81
C ALA A 38 2.85 -5.35 -15.60
N LEU A 39 2.18 -4.22 -15.38
CA LEU A 39 1.21 -4.08 -14.29
C LEU A 39 0.01 -5.03 -14.43
N ALA A 40 -0.52 -5.18 -15.64
CA ALA A 40 -1.63 -6.10 -15.90
C ALA A 40 -1.22 -7.57 -15.71
N GLY A 41 0.02 -7.94 -16.07
CA GLY A 41 0.54 -9.27 -15.78
C GLY A 41 0.68 -9.52 -14.27
N LEU A 42 1.07 -8.49 -13.52
CA LEU A 42 1.19 -8.56 -12.07
C LEU A 42 -0.17 -8.73 -11.36
N ASP A 43 -1.19 -8.00 -11.82
CA ASP A 43 -2.59 -8.17 -11.40
C ASP A 43 -3.07 -9.60 -11.64
N TYR A 44 -2.81 -10.13 -12.83
CA TYR A 44 -3.18 -11.51 -13.17
C TYR A 44 -2.46 -12.55 -12.30
N ALA A 45 -1.15 -12.41 -12.06
CA ALA A 45 -0.41 -13.28 -11.15
C ALA A 45 -0.93 -13.22 -9.70
N SER A 46 -1.30 -12.02 -9.25
CA SER A 46 -1.88 -11.79 -7.92
C SER A 46 -3.27 -12.42 -7.76
N ALA A 47 -4.07 -12.46 -8.83
CA ALA A 47 -5.37 -13.12 -8.82
C ALA A 47 -5.25 -14.65 -8.73
N ARG A 48 -4.26 -15.24 -9.42
CA ARG A 48 -4.00 -16.69 -9.37
C ARG A 48 -3.57 -17.17 -7.99
N THR A 49 -2.63 -16.47 -7.37
CA THR A 49 -2.17 -16.78 -6.00
C THR A 49 -3.29 -16.65 -4.95
N ALA A 50 -4.32 -15.84 -5.22
CA ALA A 50 -5.49 -15.75 -4.36
C ALA A 50 -6.54 -16.85 -4.62
N GLY A 51 -6.57 -17.43 -5.82
CA GLY A 51 -7.49 -18.50 -6.22
C GLY A 51 -6.99 -19.92 -5.91
N GLU A 52 -5.68 -20.11 -5.71
CA GLU A 52 -5.05 -21.39 -5.34
C GLU A 52 -5.16 -21.66 -3.82
N GLN A 53 -6.37 -21.57 -3.25
CA GLN A 53 -6.70 -22.35 -2.04
C GLN A 53 -6.94 -23.80 -2.48
N PRO A 54 -6.45 -24.81 -1.75
CA PRO A 54 -6.62 -26.20 -2.16
C PRO A 54 -8.12 -26.52 -2.18
N GLU A 55 -8.66 -26.80 -3.36
CA GLU A 55 -9.93 -27.50 -3.48
C GLU A 55 -9.81 -28.79 -2.66
N ASN A 56 -10.60 -28.88 -1.59
CA ASN A 56 -10.69 -30.04 -0.74
C ASN A 56 -10.92 -31.28 -1.61
N THR A 57 -9.92 -32.15 -1.67
CA THR A 57 -10.08 -33.55 -2.06
C THR A 57 -11.20 -34.12 -1.20
N SER A 58 -12.34 -34.42 -1.82
CA SER A 58 -13.42 -35.15 -1.13
C SER A 58 -12.88 -36.52 -0.70
N PRO A 59 -13.10 -36.94 0.56
CA PRO A 59 -12.90 -38.33 0.93
C PRO A 59 -14.15 -39.07 0.46
N ASP A 60 -14.02 -39.97 -0.52
CA ASP A 60 -14.81 -41.21 -0.62
C ASP A 60 -14.51 -41.92 -1.96
N MET A 61 -13.55 -42.85 -1.92
CA MET A 61 -13.76 -44.27 -2.26
C MET A 61 -12.41 -44.98 -2.41
N GLU A 62 -12.28 -46.07 -1.65
CA GLU A 62 -11.17 -47.01 -1.64
C GLU A 62 -10.85 -47.55 -3.04
N GLY A 63 -9.56 -47.57 -3.40
CA GLY A 63 -9.09 -48.20 -4.63
C GLY A 63 -7.60 -48.02 -4.94
N GLN A 64 -6.73 -48.73 -4.20
CA GLN A 64 -5.34 -49.13 -4.52
C GLN A 64 -4.27 -48.06 -4.87
N PRO A 65 -3.03 -48.18 -4.31
CA PRO A 65 -1.95 -47.25 -4.61
C PRO A 65 -1.20 -47.61 -5.91
N SER A 66 -1.13 -46.68 -6.85
CA SER A 66 -0.11 -46.66 -7.91
C SER A 66 0.91 -45.55 -7.61
N PRO A 67 2.21 -45.83 -7.43
CA PRO A 67 3.22 -44.82 -7.16
C PRO A 67 3.94 -44.44 -8.46
N ALA A 68 3.36 -43.49 -9.20
CA ALA A 68 4.06 -42.68 -10.20
C ALA A 68 3.04 -41.69 -10.76
N ASN A 69 3.19 -40.39 -10.45
CA ASN A 69 2.76 -39.22 -11.26
C ASN A 69 2.51 -37.94 -10.43
N ALA A 70 2.65 -37.94 -9.10
CA ALA A 70 2.48 -36.74 -8.27
C ALA A 70 3.61 -35.69 -8.40
N ASP A 71 4.77 -36.06 -8.96
CA ASP A 71 5.94 -35.16 -9.08
C ASP A 71 5.94 -34.27 -10.34
N HIS A 72 5.03 -34.49 -11.29
CA HIS A 72 5.07 -33.78 -12.58
C HIS A 72 4.25 -32.46 -12.60
N ASP A 73 3.18 -32.36 -11.82
CA ASP A 73 2.29 -31.19 -11.82
C ASP A 73 2.88 -29.99 -11.06
N HIS A 74 3.55 -30.22 -9.93
CA HIS A 74 4.18 -29.13 -9.17
C HIS A 74 5.35 -28.48 -9.91
N ARG A 75 6.11 -29.27 -10.67
CA ARG A 75 7.26 -28.75 -11.44
C ARG A 75 6.82 -27.95 -12.67
N HIS A 76 5.72 -28.32 -13.31
CA HIS A 76 5.19 -27.58 -14.46
C HIS A 76 4.58 -26.23 -14.06
N ASN A 77 3.84 -26.18 -12.94
CA ASN A 77 3.30 -24.92 -12.42
C ASN A 77 4.39 -23.95 -11.96
N HIS A 78 5.43 -24.42 -11.27
CA HIS A 78 6.56 -23.55 -10.89
C HIS A 78 7.35 -23.01 -12.09
N THR A 79 7.47 -23.80 -13.16
CA THR A 79 8.19 -23.37 -14.37
C THR A 79 7.40 -22.33 -15.15
N LEU A 80 6.07 -22.52 -15.28
CA LEU A 80 5.17 -21.56 -15.90
C LEU A 80 5.10 -20.24 -15.12
N ASP A 81 5.13 -20.29 -13.79
CA ASP A 81 5.14 -19.10 -12.93
C ASP A 81 6.46 -18.31 -13.08
N ALA A 82 7.60 -19.00 -13.15
CA ALA A 82 8.90 -18.36 -13.37
C ALA A 82 9.02 -17.72 -14.76
N THR A 83 8.59 -18.42 -15.83
CA THR A 83 8.59 -17.86 -17.19
C THR A 83 7.61 -16.69 -17.31
N TYR A 84 6.43 -16.78 -16.70
CA TYR A 84 5.46 -15.68 -16.70
C TYR A 84 5.99 -14.45 -15.96
N LEU A 85 6.64 -14.66 -14.81
CA LEU A 85 7.29 -13.58 -14.06
C LEU A 85 8.41 -12.92 -14.86
N GLN A 86 9.20 -13.69 -15.61
CA GLN A 86 10.23 -13.17 -16.49
C GLN A 86 9.65 -12.24 -17.57
N ILE A 87 8.51 -12.59 -18.17
CA ILE A 87 7.81 -11.74 -19.15
C ILE A 87 7.35 -10.42 -18.51
N ILE A 88 6.80 -10.48 -17.28
CA ILE A 88 6.40 -9.28 -16.53
C ILE A 88 7.61 -8.36 -16.30
N ILE A 89 8.73 -8.94 -15.85
CA ILE A 89 9.98 -8.19 -15.59
C ILE A 89 10.52 -7.57 -16.88
N GLU A 90 10.51 -8.32 -17.99
CA GLU A 90 10.97 -7.82 -19.30
C GLU A 90 10.14 -6.62 -19.76
N HIS A 91 8.81 -6.72 -19.67
CA HIS A 91 7.94 -5.59 -19.99
C HIS A 91 8.20 -4.40 -19.05
N HIS A 92 8.38 -4.64 -17.74
CA HIS A 92 8.69 -3.57 -16.80
C HIS A 92 10.02 -2.87 -17.14
N GLN A 93 11.08 -3.62 -17.41
CA GLN A 93 12.41 -3.10 -17.75
C GLN A 93 12.40 -2.28 -19.03
N ARG A 94 11.81 -2.82 -20.12
CA ARG A 94 11.66 -2.10 -21.39
C ARG A 94 10.85 -0.82 -21.23
N GLY A 95 9.74 -0.90 -20.49
CA GLY A 95 8.90 0.26 -20.20
C GLY A 95 9.65 1.33 -19.40
N LEU A 96 10.41 0.93 -18.38
CA LEU A 96 11.21 1.82 -17.55
C LEU A 96 12.35 2.49 -18.32
N GLU A 97 13.03 1.77 -19.20
CA GLU A 97 14.09 2.31 -20.06
C GLU A 97 13.54 3.39 -20.99
N ALA A 98 12.49 3.09 -21.74
CA ALA A 98 11.84 4.05 -22.62
C ALA A 98 11.25 5.24 -21.85
N PHE A 99 10.67 4.99 -20.67
CA PHE A 99 10.12 6.03 -19.80
C PHE A 99 11.19 7.02 -19.33
N ARG A 100 12.40 6.55 -19.00
CA ARG A 100 13.52 7.42 -18.63
C ARG A 100 13.90 8.37 -19.77
N THR A 101 13.83 7.92 -21.02
CA THR A 101 14.05 8.78 -22.19
C THR A 101 12.93 9.81 -22.36
N GLU A 102 11.67 9.44 -22.14
CA GLU A 102 10.55 10.40 -22.16
C GLU A 102 10.68 11.45 -21.04
N LEU A 103 11.07 11.02 -19.84
CA LEU A 103 11.28 11.90 -18.68
C LEU A 103 12.47 12.86 -18.89
N ALA A 104 13.57 12.39 -19.48
CA ALA A 104 14.72 13.24 -19.79
C ALA A 104 14.38 14.35 -20.81
N ASN A 105 13.37 14.12 -21.65
CA ASN A 105 12.87 15.06 -22.65
C ASN A 105 11.50 15.63 -22.24
N LEU A 106 11.31 15.92 -20.95
CA LEU A 106 10.04 16.44 -20.44
C LEU A 106 9.66 17.77 -21.10
N SER A 107 8.43 17.82 -21.62
CA SER A 107 7.82 18.98 -22.25
C SER A 107 6.30 18.96 -22.05
N SER A 108 5.62 20.05 -22.37
CA SER A 108 4.15 20.09 -22.34
C SER A 108 3.49 19.05 -23.25
N ALA A 109 4.18 18.60 -24.30
CA ALA A 109 3.67 17.61 -25.26
C ALA A 109 3.60 16.19 -24.68
N ASN A 110 4.55 15.79 -23.83
CA ASN A 110 4.63 14.45 -23.24
C ASN A 110 4.33 14.42 -21.74
N LEU A 111 4.10 15.56 -21.09
CA LEU A 111 3.81 15.66 -19.66
C LEU A 111 2.72 14.68 -19.17
N ASN A 112 1.60 14.59 -19.89
CA ASN A 112 0.51 13.70 -19.51
C ASN A 112 0.88 12.21 -19.65
N LEU A 113 1.78 11.87 -20.60
CA LEU A 113 2.31 10.52 -20.74
C LEU A 113 3.25 10.20 -19.59
N VAL A 114 4.15 11.13 -19.26
CA VAL A 114 5.08 11.00 -18.12
C VAL A 114 4.30 10.83 -16.82
N PHE A 115 3.25 11.64 -16.59
CA PHE A 115 2.42 11.53 -15.41
C PHE A 115 1.68 10.17 -15.33
N ALA A 116 1.12 9.69 -16.45
CA ALA A 116 0.52 8.35 -16.52
C ALA A 116 1.54 7.24 -16.22
N GLY A 117 2.74 7.33 -16.80
CA GLY A 117 3.80 6.34 -16.62
C GLY A 117 4.30 6.28 -15.18
N SER A 118 4.44 7.42 -14.53
CA SER A 118 4.76 7.46 -13.10
C SER A 118 3.68 6.80 -12.22
N MET A 119 2.38 7.01 -12.52
CA MET A 119 1.32 6.32 -11.78
C MET A 119 1.40 4.79 -11.97
N LEU A 120 1.69 4.33 -13.20
CA LEU A 120 1.88 2.90 -13.49
C LEU A 120 3.09 2.33 -12.74
N LEU A 121 4.20 3.07 -12.70
CA LEU A 121 5.41 2.67 -11.97
C LEU A 121 5.16 2.57 -10.47
N VAL A 122 4.47 3.54 -9.86
CA VAL A 122 4.12 3.50 -8.44
C VAL A 122 3.21 2.30 -8.16
N ALA A 123 2.15 2.11 -8.94
CA ALA A 123 1.26 0.95 -8.77
C ALA A 123 2.01 -0.38 -8.90
N PHE A 124 2.95 -0.49 -9.86
CA PHE A 124 3.78 -1.67 -10.03
C PHE A 124 4.69 -1.91 -8.83
N ALA A 125 5.36 -0.87 -8.34
CA ALA A 125 6.24 -0.96 -7.17
C ALA A 125 5.47 -1.44 -5.93
N LEU A 126 4.29 -0.87 -5.67
CA LEU A 126 3.42 -1.29 -4.56
C LEU A 126 2.94 -2.74 -4.72
N ALA A 127 2.44 -3.11 -5.90
CA ALA A 127 1.96 -4.47 -6.15
C ALA A 127 3.08 -5.52 -6.01
N SER A 128 4.31 -5.15 -6.39
CA SER A 128 5.45 -6.06 -6.32
C SER A 128 5.80 -6.46 -4.88
N LEU A 129 5.42 -5.66 -3.87
CA LEU A 129 5.61 -5.98 -2.44
C LEU A 129 4.97 -7.30 -2.01
N ARG A 130 3.99 -7.82 -2.76
CA ARG A 130 3.33 -9.10 -2.46
C ARG A 130 4.05 -10.31 -3.02
N ILE A 131 4.90 -10.13 -4.03
CA ILE A 131 5.44 -11.24 -4.82
C ILE A 131 6.86 -11.53 -4.33
N ARG A 132 7.00 -12.64 -3.60
CA ARG A 132 8.25 -13.07 -2.95
C ARG A 132 9.43 -13.06 -3.93
N ASN A 133 9.27 -13.62 -5.12
CA ASN A 133 10.32 -13.71 -6.15
C ASN A 133 10.78 -12.35 -6.72
N LEU A 134 9.91 -11.32 -6.71
CA LEU A 134 10.29 -9.95 -7.14
C LEU A 134 10.94 -9.16 -6.00
N ASN A 135 10.54 -9.45 -4.76
CA ASN A 135 11.05 -8.80 -3.56
C ASN A 135 12.49 -9.19 -3.23
N ASP A 136 12.89 -10.45 -3.50
CA ASP A 136 14.22 -10.94 -3.13
C ASP A 136 15.34 -10.44 -4.07
N ALA A 137 14.98 -9.91 -5.25
CA ALA A 137 15.96 -9.44 -6.24
C ALA A 137 16.57 -8.06 -5.90
N HIS A 138 15.94 -7.24 -5.06
CA HIS A 138 16.30 -5.83 -4.86
C HIS A 138 16.51 -5.42 -3.40
N SER A 139 16.37 -6.33 -2.43
CA SER A 139 16.47 -6.01 -1.00
C SER A 139 17.33 -7.03 -0.27
N GLN A 140 18.07 -6.57 0.76
CA GLN A 140 18.72 -7.53 1.65
C GLN A 140 17.65 -8.40 2.32
N PRO A 141 17.87 -9.73 2.42
CA PRO A 141 16.92 -10.62 3.06
C PRO A 141 16.52 -10.10 4.45
N GLY A 142 15.23 -9.84 4.64
CA GLY A 142 14.67 -9.38 5.91
C GLY A 142 14.56 -7.86 6.11
N GLN A 143 15.05 -7.02 5.20
CA GLN A 143 14.82 -5.57 5.27
C GLN A 143 13.53 -5.15 4.55
N PRO A 144 12.78 -4.16 5.08
CA PRO A 144 11.63 -3.59 4.38
C PRO A 144 12.07 -2.77 3.17
N ARG A 145 11.22 -2.72 2.15
CA ARG A 145 11.42 -1.98 0.91
C ARG A 145 10.99 -0.54 1.05
N LEU A 146 11.87 0.38 0.67
CA LEU A 146 11.66 1.83 0.75
C LEU A 146 11.69 2.52 -0.63
N ASP A 147 12.09 1.80 -1.68
CA ASP A 147 12.29 2.33 -3.04
C ASP A 147 11.02 2.97 -3.62
N TRP A 148 9.85 2.43 -3.26
CA TRP A 148 8.55 2.97 -3.67
C TRP A 148 8.25 4.35 -3.04
N ILE A 149 8.80 4.69 -1.87
CA ILE A 149 8.65 6.03 -1.25
C ILE A 149 9.36 7.07 -2.12
N PHE A 150 10.61 6.79 -2.49
CA PHE A 150 11.40 7.67 -3.35
C PHE A 150 10.78 7.82 -4.74
N LEU A 151 10.15 6.76 -5.26
CA LEU A 151 9.41 6.83 -6.51
C LEU A 151 8.20 7.78 -6.41
N ILE A 152 7.48 7.77 -5.29
CA ILE A 152 6.39 8.72 -5.02
C ILE A 152 6.93 10.15 -4.91
N HIS A 153 8.04 10.37 -4.18
CA HIS A 153 8.69 11.69 -4.11
C HIS A 153 9.08 12.23 -5.50
N GLY A 154 9.67 11.37 -6.34
CA GLY A 154 10.03 11.72 -7.72
C GLY A 154 8.80 12.09 -8.55
N LEU A 155 7.73 11.30 -8.47
CA LEU A 155 6.46 11.59 -9.13
C LEU A 155 5.89 12.94 -8.69
N CYS A 156 5.78 13.19 -7.39
CA CYS A 156 5.21 14.42 -6.87
C CYS A 156 6.06 15.65 -7.21
N THR A 157 7.38 15.48 -7.31
CA THR A 157 8.27 16.54 -7.82
C THR A 157 7.91 16.94 -9.25
N VAL A 158 7.72 15.96 -10.16
CA VAL A 158 7.31 16.23 -11.54
C VAL A 158 5.93 16.90 -11.61
N ILE A 159 4.98 16.43 -10.80
CA ILE A 159 3.62 17.00 -10.74
C ILE A 159 3.65 18.46 -10.27
N LYS A 160 4.36 18.75 -9.17
CA LYS A 160 4.39 20.10 -8.56
C LYS A 160 4.92 21.15 -9.52
N HIS A 161 5.98 20.84 -10.26
CA HIS A 161 6.56 21.75 -11.24
C HIS A 161 5.63 22.03 -12.43
N ASN A 162 4.74 21.10 -12.77
CA ASN A 162 3.88 21.16 -13.95
C ASN A 162 2.38 21.21 -13.60
N TRP A 163 2.06 21.61 -12.36
CA TRP A 163 0.74 21.47 -11.77
C TRP A 163 -0.41 22.11 -12.60
N PRO A 164 -0.25 23.33 -13.16
CA PRO A 164 -1.32 23.94 -13.95
C PRO A 164 -1.71 23.09 -15.17
N GLU A 165 -0.72 22.55 -15.89
CA GLU A 165 -0.96 21.74 -17.08
C GLU A 165 -1.62 20.40 -16.74
N VAL A 166 -1.18 19.73 -15.67
CA VAL A 166 -1.78 18.47 -15.20
C VAL A 166 -3.24 18.68 -14.78
N ARG A 167 -3.55 19.79 -14.08
CA ARG A 167 -4.92 20.11 -13.65
C ARG A 167 -5.88 20.46 -14.78
N MET A 168 -5.37 20.99 -15.89
CA MET A 168 -6.19 21.30 -17.07
C MET A 168 -6.24 20.13 -18.06
N GLY A 169 -5.32 19.18 -17.93
CA GLY A 169 -5.15 18.05 -18.83
C GLY A 169 -6.21 16.94 -18.71
N PRO A 170 -6.10 15.91 -19.55
CA PRO A 170 -6.99 14.74 -19.55
C PRO A 170 -6.92 13.91 -18.26
N LEU A 171 -5.85 14.05 -17.47
CA LEU A 171 -5.66 13.35 -16.20
C LEU A 171 -6.18 14.14 -14.98
N ARG A 172 -6.84 15.29 -15.19
CA ARG A 172 -7.28 16.20 -14.12
C ARG A 172 -8.14 15.58 -13.01
N ALA A 173 -8.88 14.50 -13.28
CA ALA A 173 -9.69 13.88 -12.23
C ALA A 173 -8.86 13.01 -11.29
N MET A 174 -7.65 12.61 -11.69
CA MET A 174 -6.69 11.91 -10.83
C MET A 174 -6.12 12.82 -9.74
N THR A 175 -6.20 14.14 -9.91
CA THR A 175 -5.65 15.13 -8.97
C THR A 175 -6.71 15.76 -8.06
N GLN A 176 -7.96 15.27 -8.13
CA GLN A 176 -9.08 15.81 -7.37
C GLN A 176 -9.50 14.82 -6.30
N TYR A 177 -9.45 15.27 -5.05
CA TYR A 177 -9.76 14.48 -3.85
C TYR A 177 -10.81 15.24 -3.04
N SER A 178 -12.05 14.75 -3.05
CA SER A 178 -13.20 15.47 -2.50
C SER A 178 -13.13 15.61 -0.97
N TYR A 179 -12.52 14.62 -0.30
CA TYR A 179 -12.39 14.57 1.16
C TYR A 179 -10.97 14.87 1.65
N ALA A 180 -10.04 15.24 0.76
CA ALA A 180 -8.70 15.70 1.16
C ALA A 180 -8.75 17.16 1.63
N ASN A 181 -9.48 17.38 2.72
CA ASN A 181 -9.63 18.67 3.37
C ASN A 181 -9.15 18.62 4.83
N ASP A 182 -9.27 19.74 5.52
CA ASP A 182 -8.85 19.91 6.92
C ASP A 182 -10.03 19.91 7.90
N ASP A 183 -11.22 19.49 7.48
CA ASP A 183 -12.43 19.51 8.33
C ASP A 183 -12.27 18.62 9.56
N TRP A 184 -11.46 17.56 9.44
CA TRP A 184 -11.10 16.70 10.57
C TRP A 184 -10.43 17.45 11.72
N ARG A 185 -9.75 18.59 11.46
CA ARG A 185 -9.12 19.43 12.49
C ARG A 185 -10.13 20.19 13.34
N LEU A 186 -11.35 20.38 12.82
CA LEU A 186 -12.44 21.04 13.53
C LEU A 186 -13.15 20.08 14.50
N CYS A 187 -12.94 18.77 14.34
CA CYS A 187 -13.55 17.76 15.17
C CYS A 187 -12.73 17.54 16.46
N PRO A 188 -13.33 17.62 17.67
CA PRO A 188 -12.62 17.29 18.90
C PRO A 188 -12.12 15.83 18.86
N ARG A 189 -10.86 15.59 19.24
CA ARG A 189 -10.28 14.22 19.29
C ARG A 189 -11.16 13.25 20.08
N GLY A 190 -11.82 13.71 21.15
CA GLY A 190 -12.76 12.90 21.94
C GLY A 190 -13.97 12.39 21.16
N ALA A 191 -14.47 13.15 20.17
CA ALA A 191 -15.58 12.73 19.33
C ALA A 191 -15.17 11.59 18.37
N LEU A 192 -13.92 11.62 17.89
CA LEU A 192 -13.35 10.59 17.01
C LEU A 192 -13.00 9.27 17.75
N ARG A 193 -13.02 9.26 19.09
CA ARG A 193 -12.76 8.04 19.89
C ARG A 193 -14.00 7.15 20.04
N SER A 194 -15.18 7.68 19.76
CA SER A 194 -16.44 7.02 20.10
C SER A 194 -16.82 5.92 19.10
N VAL A 195 -16.38 4.69 19.35
CA VAL A 195 -16.66 3.48 18.54
C VAL A 195 -18.16 3.21 18.36
N SER A 196 -19.00 3.65 19.29
CA SER A 196 -20.46 3.55 19.22
C SER A 196 -21.08 4.33 18.05
N SER A 197 -20.33 5.25 17.44
CA SER A 197 -20.73 5.99 16.24
C SER A 197 -20.12 5.45 14.94
N MET A 198 -19.39 4.34 15.01
CA MET A 198 -18.79 3.71 13.84
C MET A 198 -19.88 3.08 12.98
N ARG A 199 -19.99 3.57 11.74
CA ARG A 199 -21.11 3.27 10.84
C ARG A 199 -21.02 1.84 10.27
N ARG A 200 -22.16 1.31 9.82
CA ARG A 200 -22.25 0.02 9.12
C ARG A 200 -21.35 0.05 7.87
N GLY A 201 -20.81 -1.10 7.49
CA GLY A 201 -19.99 -1.25 6.30
C GLY A 201 -18.48 -1.20 6.53
N CYS A 202 -17.95 -0.94 7.73
CA CYS A 202 -16.50 -1.05 7.95
C CYS A 202 -16.01 -2.52 7.90
N SER A 203 -14.82 -2.75 7.33
CA SER A 203 -14.19 -4.07 7.40
C SER A 203 -13.70 -4.38 8.83
N PRO A 204 -13.56 -5.67 9.21
CA PRO A 204 -13.04 -6.04 10.53
C PRO A 204 -11.69 -5.39 10.86
N ARG A 205 -10.77 -5.33 9.89
CA ARG A 205 -9.47 -4.67 10.03
C ARG A 205 -9.61 -3.16 10.30
N LEU A 206 -10.47 -2.47 9.55
CA LEU A 206 -10.73 -1.04 9.77
C LEU A 206 -11.35 -0.76 11.14
N VAL A 207 -12.25 -1.64 11.61
CA VAL A 207 -12.81 -1.56 12.95
C VAL A 207 -11.73 -1.74 14.02
N ALA A 208 -10.84 -2.73 13.86
CA ALA A 208 -9.74 -2.96 14.78
C ALA A 208 -8.75 -1.78 14.83
N PHE A 209 -8.45 -1.19 13.66
CA PHE A 209 -7.68 0.03 13.57
C PHE A 209 -8.35 1.16 14.37
N CYS A 210 -9.61 1.47 14.09
CA CYS A 210 -10.29 2.61 14.72
C CYS A 210 -10.41 2.46 16.25
N ARG A 211 -10.57 1.23 16.77
CA ARG A 211 -10.63 0.97 18.21
C ARG A 211 -9.31 1.24 18.95
N GLY A 212 -8.17 1.06 18.29
CA GLY A 212 -6.85 1.16 18.92
C GLY A 212 -6.01 2.36 18.50
N ALA A 213 -6.35 3.04 17.41
CA ALA A 213 -5.54 4.09 16.79
C ALA A 213 -5.11 5.20 17.77
N ASP A 214 -6.05 5.76 18.54
CA ASP A 214 -5.75 6.86 19.47
C ASP A 214 -4.85 6.42 20.65
N ALA A 215 -5.11 5.24 21.22
CA ALA A 215 -4.30 4.69 22.30
C ALA A 215 -2.88 4.36 21.82
N ALA A 216 -2.75 3.74 20.65
CA ALA A 216 -1.47 3.38 20.06
C ALA A 216 -0.63 4.63 19.70
N LEU A 217 -1.27 5.66 19.11
CA LEU A 217 -0.60 6.94 18.85
C LEU A 217 -0.13 7.61 20.15
N THR A 218 -0.97 7.64 21.18
CA THR A 218 -0.62 8.25 22.47
C THR A 218 0.60 7.56 23.09
N GLN A 219 0.68 6.23 23.01
CA GLN A 219 1.82 5.46 23.50
C GLN A 219 3.09 5.74 22.68
N LEU A 220 2.98 5.78 21.34
CA LEU A 220 4.10 6.03 20.45
C LEU A 220 4.70 7.44 20.64
N VAL A 221 3.83 8.46 20.71
CA VAL A 221 4.23 9.86 20.99
C VAL A 221 4.84 9.98 22.39
N GLY A 222 4.25 9.33 23.39
CA GLY A 222 4.79 9.31 24.75
C GLY A 222 6.18 8.66 24.83
N TYR A 223 6.41 7.58 24.08
CA TYR A 223 7.71 6.94 24.00
C TYR A 223 8.75 7.85 23.32
N HIS A 224 8.40 8.48 22.20
CA HIS A 224 9.28 9.45 21.52
C HIS A 224 9.70 10.59 22.46
N ALA A 225 8.77 11.18 23.20
CA ALA A 225 9.07 12.25 24.15
C ALA A 225 9.99 11.79 25.28
N SER A 226 9.77 10.58 25.80
CA SER A 226 10.63 9.96 26.82
C SER A 226 12.05 9.68 26.29
N LEU A 227 12.17 9.17 25.06
CA LEU A 227 13.45 8.90 24.43
C LEU A 227 14.24 10.19 24.16
N ALA A 228 13.59 11.22 23.62
CA ALA A 228 14.22 12.52 23.39
C ALA A 228 14.76 13.14 24.69
N ALA A 229 14.02 13.01 25.80
CA ALA A 229 14.46 13.47 27.11
C ALA A 229 15.68 12.68 27.64
N ARG A 230 15.75 11.37 27.38
CA ARG A 230 16.86 10.49 27.82
C ARG A 230 18.14 10.71 27.03
N GLU A 231 18.05 10.82 25.71
CA GLU A 231 19.20 10.97 24.83
C GLU A 231 19.76 12.40 24.82
N GLY A 232 19.00 13.39 25.33
CA GLY A 232 19.38 14.80 25.25
C GLY A 232 19.52 15.29 23.81
N GLN A 233 18.97 14.54 22.85
CA GLN A 233 19.00 14.81 21.42
C GLN A 233 17.60 15.14 20.95
N VAL A 234 17.54 16.08 20.02
CA VAL A 234 16.28 16.48 19.41
C VAL A 234 15.95 15.51 18.27
N LEU A 235 14.97 14.63 18.50
CA LEU A 235 14.43 13.70 17.49
C LEU A 235 13.40 14.43 16.60
N GLU A 236 13.77 15.58 16.03
CA GLU A 236 12.84 16.43 15.27
C GLU A 236 12.32 15.74 13.99
N GLU A 237 13.15 14.93 13.33
CA GLU A 237 12.73 14.21 12.12
C GLU A 237 11.64 13.19 12.44
N GLN A 238 11.80 12.39 13.51
CA GLN A 238 10.76 11.48 13.99
C GLN A 238 9.52 12.23 14.48
N LYS A 239 9.70 13.37 15.15
CA LYS A 239 8.60 14.21 15.63
C LYS A 239 7.76 14.72 14.47
N THR A 240 8.39 15.24 13.43
CA THR A 240 7.72 15.73 12.21
C THR A 240 6.95 14.60 11.53
N ALA A 241 7.55 13.40 11.44
CA ALA A 241 6.86 12.22 10.91
C ALA A 241 5.67 11.79 11.79
N LEU A 242 5.78 11.88 13.13
CA LEU A 242 4.68 11.59 14.06
C LEU A 242 3.51 12.58 13.93
N GLU A 243 3.78 13.87 13.75
CA GLU A 243 2.74 14.88 13.53
C GLU A 243 1.97 14.61 12.23
N LEU A 244 2.68 14.22 11.16
CA LEU A 244 2.06 13.78 9.91
C LEU A 244 1.22 12.51 10.11
N LEU A 245 1.76 11.52 10.80
CA LEU A 245 1.07 10.26 11.10
C LEU A 245 -0.22 10.49 11.88
N GLU A 246 -0.16 11.33 12.92
CA GLU A 246 -1.30 11.73 13.71
C GLU A 246 -2.38 12.35 12.82
N GLY A 247 -2.02 13.28 11.94
CA GLY A 247 -2.95 13.90 11.00
C GLY A 247 -3.64 12.88 10.08
N MET A 248 -2.88 11.90 9.57
CA MET A 248 -3.44 10.84 8.72
C MET A 248 -4.39 9.92 9.49
N TYR A 249 -4.07 9.58 10.74
CA TYR A 249 -4.93 8.77 11.59
C TYR A 249 -6.21 9.51 11.96
N MET A 250 -6.11 10.79 12.35
CA MET A 250 -7.29 11.60 12.67
C MET A 250 -8.19 11.79 11.43
N ARG A 251 -7.59 11.99 10.24
CA ARG A 251 -8.33 12.01 8.98
C ARG A 251 -9.03 10.67 8.70
N THR A 252 -8.35 9.55 8.93
CA THR A 252 -8.93 8.20 8.78
C THR A 252 -10.14 8.02 9.69
N LEU A 253 -10.01 8.34 10.98
CA LEU A 253 -11.10 8.27 11.95
C LEU A 253 -12.25 9.21 11.54
N TYR A 254 -11.95 10.44 11.12
CA TYR A 254 -12.94 11.40 10.66
C TYR A 254 -13.75 10.84 9.49
N VAL A 255 -13.09 10.31 8.47
CA VAL A 255 -13.78 9.67 7.33
C VAL A 255 -14.68 8.57 7.86
N VAL A 256 -14.19 7.64 8.67
CA VAL A 256 -15.00 6.52 9.18
C VAL A 256 -16.23 6.98 9.99
N HIS A 257 -16.11 8.05 10.77
CA HIS A 257 -17.21 8.56 11.61
C HIS A 257 -18.24 9.39 10.85
N PHE A 258 -17.79 10.21 9.90
CA PHE A 258 -18.61 11.22 9.23
C PHE A 258 -18.89 10.93 7.75
N SER A 259 -18.47 9.75 7.28
CA SER A 259 -18.85 9.17 6.00
C SER A 259 -20.37 9.15 5.79
N ASP A 260 -20.87 9.43 4.57
CA ASP A 260 -22.29 9.51 4.18
C ASP A 260 -23.18 8.37 4.74
N GLU A 261 -24.42 8.71 5.13
CA GLU A 261 -25.42 7.81 5.74
C GLU A 261 -25.94 6.74 4.80
N ALA A 262 -25.86 6.96 3.48
CA ALA A 262 -26.34 6.03 2.47
C ALA A 262 -25.43 4.81 2.23
N ARG A 263 -24.33 4.67 2.99
CA ARG A 263 -23.29 3.65 2.75
C ARG A 263 -23.65 2.33 3.40
N GLU A 264 -23.59 1.26 2.61
CA GLU A 264 -23.94 -0.08 3.08
C GLU A 264 -22.76 -1.07 2.97
N SER A 265 -21.67 -0.71 2.27
CA SER A 265 -20.58 -1.64 1.97
C SER A 265 -19.17 -1.16 2.40
N PRO A 266 -18.23 -2.10 2.65
CA PRO A 266 -16.81 -1.78 2.85
C PRO A 266 -16.12 -1.11 1.67
N LEU A 267 -16.63 -1.31 0.46
CA LEU A 267 -16.10 -0.67 -0.74
C LEU A 267 -16.36 0.83 -0.73
N ASP A 268 -17.56 1.24 -0.28
CA ASP A 268 -17.92 2.66 -0.19
C ASP A 268 -16.97 3.38 0.76
N VAL A 269 -16.79 2.83 1.97
CA VAL A 269 -15.89 3.42 2.98
C VAL A 269 -14.45 3.51 2.45
N GLN A 270 -13.93 2.46 1.80
CA GLN A 270 -12.59 2.54 1.21
C GLN A 270 -12.48 3.54 0.05
N ALA A 271 -13.55 3.74 -0.73
CA ALA A 271 -13.58 4.78 -1.77
C ALA A 271 -13.47 6.19 -1.15
N ASP A 272 -14.06 6.40 0.03
CA ASP A 272 -13.93 7.67 0.74
C ASP A 272 -12.54 7.86 1.35
N LEU A 273 -11.94 6.79 1.87
CA LEU A 273 -10.56 6.78 2.33
C LEU A 273 -9.60 7.11 1.17
N GLU A 274 -9.89 6.60 -0.03
CA GLU A 274 -9.18 6.97 -1.26
C GLU A 274 -9.37 8.45 -1.58
N ASP A 275 -10.61 8.96 -1.51
CA ASP A 275 -10.95 10.37 -1.76
C ASP A 275 -10.47 11.34 -0.68
N ALA A 276 -10.11 10.83 0.50
CA ALA A 276 -9.42 11.57 1.55
C ALA A 276 -7.89 11.59 1.37
N ALA A 277 -7.40 11.06 0.24
CA ALA A 277 -5.99 11.01 -0.13
C ALA A 277 -5.13 10.30 0.92
N LEU A 278 -5.65 9.27 1.60
CA LEU A 278 -4.86 8.56 2.62
C LEU A 278 -3.66 7.82 2.03
N MET A 279 -3.69 7.44 0.76
CA MET A 279 -2.53 6.83 0.09
C MET A 279 -1.42 7.83 -0.26
N ALA A 280 -1.63 9.14 -0.07
CA ALA A 280 -0.66 10.18 -0.42
C ALA A 280 0.34 10.50 0.69
N TRP A 281 0.23 9.89 1.89
CA TRP A 281 1.08 10.23 3.04
C TRP A 281 2.58 10.15 2.73
N ALA A 282 2.98 9.21 1.87
CA ALA A 282 4.38 8.99 1.52
C ALA A 282 5.01 10.20 0.83
N GLU A 283 4.24 11.03 0.12
CA GLU A 283 4.74 12.28 -0.47
C GLU A 283 5.21 13.29 0.59
N PHE A 284 4.62 13.25 1.77
CA PHE A 284 4.81 14.27 2.81
C PHE A 284 5.86 13.87 3.84
N LEU A 285 6.49 12.69 3.71
CA LEU A 285 7.56 12.29 4.60
C LEU A 285 8.79 13.20 4.40
N PRO A 286 9.36 13.76 5.49
CA PRO A 286 10.60 14.53 5.39
C PRO A 286 11.77 13.67 4.88
N GLU A 287 12.65 14.25 4.06
CA GLU A 287 13.87 13.57 3.62
C GLU A 287 14.77 13.21 4.80
N GLY A 288 14.91 14.12 5.78
CA GLY A 288 15.68 13.87 7.00
C GLY A 288 15.15 12.68 7.81
N TYR A 289 13.84 12.46 7.84
CA TYR A 289 13.25 11.26 8.43
C TYR A 289 13.66 9.98 7.69
N LEU A 290 13.69 10.00 6.35
CA LEU A 290 14.13 8.83 5.57
C LEU A 290 15.60 8.49 5.84
N ASP A 291 16.45 9.50 6.04
CA ASP A 291 17.86 9.29 6.41
C ASP A 291 18.00 8.57 7.76
N THR A 292 17.07 8.79 8.70
CA THR A 292 17.10 8.09 10.00
C THR A 292 16.88 6.58 9.87
N LEU A 293 16.19 6.10 8.83
CA LEU A 293 15.96 4.67 8.58
C LEU A 293 17.24 3.93 8.16
N ALA A 294 18.19 4.64 7.54
CA ALA A 294 19.50 4.11 7.18
C ALA A 294 20.49 4.11 8.37
N GLY A 295 20.12 4.76 9.48
CA GLY A 295 20.92 4.82 10.70
C GLY A 295 20.89 3.52 11.50
N SER A 296 21.52 3.55 12.67
CA SER A 296 21.55 2.44 13.63
C SER A 296 21.12 2.87 15.04
N GLY A 297 20.85 1.89 15.90
CA GLY A 297 20.44 2.13 17.28
C GLY A 297 18.96 2.50 17.45
N VAL A 298 18.61 2.91 18.66
CA VAL A 298 17.21 3.10 19.10
C VAL A 298 16.44 4.10 18.25
N SER A 299 17.09 5.16 17.78
CA SER A 299 16.49 6.20 16.93
C SER A 299 16.05 5.64 15.57
N SER A 300 16.90 4.83 14.92
CA SER A 300 16.56 4.14 13.67
C SER A 300 15.46 3.10 13.89
N THR A 301 15.54 2.31 14.98
CA THR A 301 14.48 1.35 15.34
C THR A 301 13.14 2.05 15.56
N LEU A 302 13.11 3.21 16.24
CA LEU A 302 11.90 4.01 16.40
C LEU A 302 11.35 4.49 15.05
N SER A 303 12.21 4.94 14.13
CA SER A 303 11.79 5.32 12.77
C SER A 303 11.15 4.14 12.03
N TYR A 304 11.68 2.92 12.17
CA TYR A 304 11.01 1.75 11.60
C TYR A 304 9.63 1.50 12.24
N VAL A 305 9.49 1.66 13.56
CA VAL A 305 8.17 1.55 14.22
C VAL A 305 7.20 2.60 13.68
N ILE A 306 7.61 3.87 13.53
CA ILE A 306 6.79 4.93 12.95
C ILE A 306 6.39 4.58 11.50
N LEU A 307 7.32 4.05 10.70
CA LEU A 307 7.04 3.60 9.34
C LEU A 307 6.02 2.45 9.30
N ALA A 308 6.07 1.50 10.24
CA ALA A 308 5.06 0.44 10.33
C ALA A 308 3.65 1.01 10.60
N TYR A 309 3.54 2.08 11.39
CA TYR A 309 2.26 2.77 11.61
C TYR A 309 1.78 3.46 10.33
N PHE A 310 2.67 4.05 9.53
CA PHE A 310 2.29 4.56 8.21
C PHE A 310 1.85 3.43 7.26
N HIS A 311 2.54 2.29 7.25
CA HIS A 311 2.17 1.12 6.45
C HIS A 311 0.78 0.57 6.79
N LEU A 312 0.31 0.73 8.04
CA LEU A 312 -1.06 0.38 8.40
C LEU A 312 -2.09 1.13 7.55
N LEU A 313 -1.86 2.40 7.22
CA LEU A 313 -2.82 3.16 6.40
C LEU A 313 -3.04 2.51 5.03
N PHE A 314 -1.98 1.94 4.43
CA PHE A 314 -2.10 1.16 3.21
C PHE A 314 -2.79 -0.20 3.45
N SER A 315 -2.54 -0.86 4.59
CA SER A 315 -3.16 -2.15 4.89
C SER A 315 -4.68 -2.08 5.10
N LEU A 316 -5.25 -0.89 5.29
CA LEU A 316 -6.70 -0.64 5.34
C LEU A 316 -7.38 -0.76 3.96
N PHE A 317 -6.62 -0.65 2.86
CA PHE A 317 -7.16 -0.75 1.50
C PHE A 317 -7.20 -2.20 1.01
N GLU A 318 -8.16 -2.97 1.53
CA GLU A 318 -8.32 -4.41 1.26
C GLU A 318 -8.90 -4.72 -0.12
N SER A 319 -9.46 -3.71 -0.79
CA SER A 319 -10.09 -3.84 -2.12
C SER A 319 -9.25 -3.24 -3.25
N VAL A 320 -8.13 -2.58 -2.93
CA VAL A 320 -7.18 -2.05 -3.90
C VAL A 320 -6.07 -3.08 -4.12
N TRP A 321 -6.14 -3.82 -5.23
CA TRP A 321 -5.35 -5.04 -5.45
C TRP A 321 -3.83 -4.84 -5.33
N TYR A 322 -3.32 -3.70 -5.79
CA TYR A 322 -1.88 -3.38 -5.82
C TYR A 322 -1.33 -2.93 -4.47
N VAL A 323 -2.19 -2.71 -3.46
CA VAL A 323 -1.79 -2.38 -2.08
C VAL A 323 -2.07 -3.56 -1.15
N LYS A 324 -3.22 -4.21 -1.37
CA LYS A 324 -3.76 -5.30 -0.53
C LYS A 324 -2.69 -6.33 -0.17
N GLY A 325 -2.39 -6.48 1.11
CA GLY A 325 -1.52 -7.54 1.64
C GLY A 325 -0.02 -7.35 1.39
N GLY A 326 0.42 -6.37 0.58
CA GLY A 326 1.86 -6.09 0.40
C GLY A 326 2.47 -5.52 1.68
N PHE A 327 1.78 -4.55 2.28
CA PHE A 327 2.23 -3.87 3.49
C PHE A 327 2.11 -4.70 4.76
N ASP A 328 1.27 -5.73 4.77
CA ASP A 328 1.20 -6.70 5.88
C ASP A 328 2.56 -7.40 6.03
N GLY A 329 3.18 -7.82 4.91
CA GLY A 329 4.52 -8.41 4.89
C GLY A 329 5.61 -7.43 5.33
N GLU A 330 5.52 -6.16 4.90
CA GLU A 330 6.48 -5.12 5.30
C GLU A 330 6.41 -4.81 6.80
N ILE A 331 5.21 -4.78 7.40
CA ILE A 331 5.03 -4.63 8.85
C ILE A 331 5.66 -5.81 9.60
N VAL A 332 5.52 -7.03 9.11
CA VAL A 332 6.16 -8.23 9.71
C VAL A 332 7.68 -8.16 9.62
N LYS A 333 8.25 -7.72 8.48
CA LYS A 333 9.70 -7.49 8.34
C LYS A 333 10.20 -6.45 9.35
N ILE A 334 9.49 -5.32 9.47
CA ILE A 334 9.81 -4.29 10.47
C ILE A 334 9.75 -4.89 11.88
N LYS A 335 8.72 -5.68 12.20
CA LYS A 335 8.61 -6.34 13.51
C LYS A 335 9.83 -7.21 13.80
N ALA A 336 10.30 -8.00 12.83
CA ALA A 336 11.49 -8.83 13.00
C ALA A 336 12.75 -8.00 13.25
N LEU A 337 12.92 -6.87 12.55
CA LEU A 337 14.03 -5.93 12.80
C LEU A 337 13.96 -5.31 14.20
N VAL A 338 12.77 -4.93 14.65
CA VAL A 338 12.56 -4.37 15.99
C VAL A 338 12.83 -5.43 17.06
N ASP A 339 12.39 -6.67 16.87
CA ASP A 339 12.68 -7.78 17.79
C ASP A 339 14.19 -8.03 17.92
N MET A 340 14.92 -7.97 16.79
CA MET A 340 16.38 -8.12 16.77
C MET A 340 17.13 -7.00 17.52
N SER A 341 16.54 -5.81 17.63
CA SER A 341 17.15 -4.69 18.37
C SER A 341 17.19 -4.91 19.88
N GLY A 342 16.29 -5.75 20.43
CA GLY A 342 16.17 -6.00 21.87
C GLY A 342 15.48 -4.89 22.68
N GLU A 343 15.01 -3.82 22.01
CA GLU A 343 14.35 -2.67 22.65
C GLU A 343 12.90 -3.01 23.05
N ARG A 344 12.72 -3.44 24.31
CA ARG A 344 11.45 -4.00 24.82
C ARG A 344 10.23 -3.08 24.63
N GLU A 345 10.39 -1.79 24.85
CA GLU A 345 9.31 -0.82 24.67
C GLU A 345 8.91 -0.69 23.20
N LEU A 346 9.89 -0.67 22.27
CA LEU A 346 9.62 -0.63 20.83
C LEU A 346 8.97 -1.93 20.34
N MET A 347 9.39 -3.08 20.87
CA MET A 347 8.73 -4.37 20.62
C MET A 347 7.27 -4.35 21.08
N SER A 348 6.97 -3.71 22.22
CA SER A 348 5.59 -3.53 22.70
C SER A 348 4.78 -2.64 21.76
N LEU A 349 5.35 -1.54 21.27
CA LEU A 349 4.68 -0.63 20.34
C LEU A 349 4.34 -1.28 18.98
N MET A 350 5.08 -2.31 18.59
CA MET A 350 4.81 -3.11 17.38
C MET A 350 3.68 -4.13 17.53
N GLN A 351 3.21 -4.42 18.75
CA GLN A 351 2.14 -5.41 18.95
C GLN A 351 0.83 -4.98 18.31
N TRP A 352 0.46 -3.69 18.43
CA TRP A 352 -0.80 -3.20 17.90
C TRP A 352 -0.86 -3.22 16.35
N PRO A 353 0.15 -2.73 15.60
CA PRO A 353 0.16 -2.88 14.15
C PRO A 353 0.04 -4.32 13.67
N VAL A 354 0.76 -5.24 14.31
CA VAL A 354 0.71 -6.68 14.00
C VAL A 354 -0.68 -7.26 14.28
N ALA A 355 -1.29 -6.88 15.40
CA ALA A 355 -2.64 -7.31 15.73
C ALA A 355 -3.67 -6.82 14.71
N VAL A 356 -3.58 -5.58 14.24
CA VAL A 356 -4.51 -5.02 13.23
C VAL A 356 -4.44 -5.78 11.92
N ILE A 357 -3.24 -6.07 11.39
CA ILE A 357 -3.12 -6.82 10.13
C ILE A 357 -3.54 -8.29 10.27
N ALA A 358 -3.46 -8.87 11.47
CA ALA A 358 -3.87 -10.25 11.73
C ALA A 358 -5.39 -10.50 11.64
N VAL A 359 -6.22 -9.47 11.83
CA VAL A 359 -7.70 -9.59 11.93
C VAL A 359 -8.37 -10.28 10.75
N ASN A 360 -7.72 -10.32 9.58
CA ASN A 360 -8.28 -10.97 8.38
C ASN A 360 -7.74 -12.38 8.09
N HIS A 361 -6.73 -12.85 8.83
CA HIS A 361 -6.25 -14.22 8.69
C HIS A 361 -7.18 -15.25 9.35
N ASP A 362 -8.00 -14.82 10.31
CA ASP A 362 -8.79 -15.73 11.16
C ASP A 362 -10.20 -16.06 10.62
N HIS A 363 -10.74 -15.29 9.66
CA HIS A 363 -12.07 -15.59 9.10
C HIS A 363 -12.09 -16.81 8.17
N SER A 364 -10.93 -17.25 7.68
CA SER A 364 -10.77 -18.50 6.91
C SER A 364 -10.93 -19.76 7.79
N SER A 365 -10.74 -19.62 9.12
CA SER A 365 -10.79 -20.74 10.06
C SER A 365 -12.12 -20.87 10.80
N SER A 366 -12.97 -19.83 10.78
CA SER A 366 -14.22 -19.79 11.55
C SER A 366 -15.48 -20.19 10.78
N MET A 367 -15.39 -20.46 9.46
CA MET A 367 -16.53 -20.93 8.66
C MET A 367 -16.71 -22.46 8.64
N TYR A 368 -15.93 -23.22 9.41
CA TYR A 368 -16.03 -24.69 9.49
C TYR A 368 -16.49 -25.24 10.85
N ASN A 369 -17.06 -24.41 11.73
CA ASN A 369 -17.66 -24.88 12.98
C ASN A 369 -19.01 -24.23 13.25
N VAL A 370 -20.05 -24.61 12.49
CA VAL A 370 -21.44 -24.64 12.96
C VAL A 370 -22.11 -25.88 12.40
#